data_AF-A0A8V5GL41-F1
#
_entry.id   AF-A0A8V5GL41-F1
#
_cell.length_a   1.000
_cell.length_b   1.000
_cell.length_c   1.000
_cell.angle_alpha   90.00
_cell.angle_beta   90.00
_cell.angle_gamma   90.00
#
_symmetry.space_group_name_H-M   'P 1'
#
loop_
_entity.id
_entity.type
_entity.pdbx_description
1 polymer ?
#
loop_
_entity_poly.entity_id
_entity_poly.type
_entity_poly.pdbx_seq_one_letter_code
_entity_poly.pdbx_strand_id
1 'polypeptide(L)'
;GILERLDAGEIVIGDGGFVFALEKRGYVKAGPWTPEATVEHPEAGASIVGVNCHFDPDTSLETVKLMKEGLQAAKLKAHLMSQPLAFHTPDCGKQGFIDLPEFPFALEPRIVSRWDVQNYARKAYDLGIRYIGGCCGFEPYHIRAIAEELAPERGFFPEASEKHGSWGNSLSMHTKPWVRARARKEYWVNLKPASGRPYCPSMSKPDGWGVTKGSRELMQQKEATSEQQLKELFQKQKF
;
A
#
# COMPACT_ATOMS: atom_id res chain seq x y z
N GLY A 1 16.02 2.96 -20.54
CA GLY A 1 14.76 2.35 -20.04
C GLY A 1 14.65 2.51 -18.54
N ILE A 2 13.72 1.80 -17.88
CA ILE A 2 13.52 1.90 -16.42
C ILE A 2 14.71 1.33 -15.62
N LEU A 3 15.36 0.28 -16.11
CA LEU A 3 16.47 -0.36 -15.43
C LEU A 3 17.70 0.55 -15.40
N GLU A 4 18.01 1.24 -16.49
CA GLU A 4 19.14 2.16 -16.57
C GLU A 4 18.99 3.34 -15.61
N ARG A 5 17.75 3.81 -15.41
CA ARG A 5 17.43 4.87 -14.44
C ARG A 5 17.63 4.36 -13.01
N LEU A 6 17.11 3.18 -12.69
CA LEU A 6 17.29 2.56 -11.38
C LEU A 6 18.75 2.21 -11.10
N ASP A 7 19.51 1.74 -12.09
CA ASP A 7 20.96 1.49 -12.00
C ASP A 7 21.76 2.78 -11.80
N ALA A 8 21.30 3.90 -12.34
CA ALA A 8 21.82 5.24 -12.03
C ALA A 8 21.41 5.76 -10.65
N GLY A 9 20.63 4.99 -9.88
CA GLY A 9 20.16 5.36 -8.55
C GLY A 9 18.94 6.28 -8.53
N GLU A 10 18.29 6.51 -9.67
CA GLU A 10 17.09 7.35 -9.74
C GLU A 10 15.94 6.76 -8.92
N ILE A 11 15.16 7.64 -8.30
CA ILE A 11 13.89 7.29 -7.66
C ILE A 11 12.78 7.33 -8.73
N VAL A 12 12.20 6.18 -9.00
CA VAL A 12 11.04 6.00 -9.89
C VAL A 12 9.78 5.97 -9.04
N ILE A 13 8.80 6.81 -9.42
CA ILE A 13 7.48 6.84 -8.82
C ILE A 13 6.50 6.23 -9.82
N GLY A 14 5.67 5.29 -9.39
CA GLY A 14 4.68 4.66 -10.26
C GLY A 14 3.44 4.18 -9.53
N ASP A 15 2.34 4.07 -10.26
CA ASP A 15 1.04 3.61 -9.77
C ASP A 15 0.83 2.11 -10.09
N GLY A 16 0.25 1.39 -9.15
CA GLY A 16 0.25 -0.07 -9.06
C GLY A 16 -0.88 -0.73 -9.83
N GLY A 17 -0.86 -0.59 -11.17
CA GLY A 17 -1.68 -1.40 -12.08
C GLY A 17 -1.05 -2.75 -12.48
N PHE A 18 0.12 -3.13 -11.94
CA PHE A 18 0.98 -4.16 -12.53
C PHE A 18 0.50 -5.61 -12.31
N VAL A 19 -0.14 -5.91 -11.17
CA VAL A 19 -0.54 -7.29 -10.82
C VAL A 19 -1.57 -7.87 -11.76
N PHE A 20 -2.59 -7.11 -12.15
CA PHE A 20 -3.61 -7.60 -13.08
C PHE A 20 -3.02 -7.96 -14.46
N ALA A 21 -1.98 -7.26 -14.91
CA ALA A 21 -1.35 -7.53 -16.19
C ALA A 21 -0.48 -8.80 -16.17
N LEU A 22 0.22 -9.08 -15.06
CA LEU A 22 1.03 -10.28 -14.89
C LEU A 22 0.17 -11.52 -14.56
N GLU A 23 -0.92 -11.35 -13.80
CA GLU A 23 -1.89 -12.40 -13.52
C GLU A 23 -2.61 -12.87 -14.79
N LYS A 24 -3.06 -11.94 -15.64
CA LYS A 24 -3.64 -12.27 -16.97
C LYS A 24 -2.68 -13.04 -17.87
N ARG A 25 -1.36 -12.94 -17.64
CA ARG A 25 -0.31 -13.62 -18.40
C ARG A 25 0.21 -14.89 -17.72
N GLY A 26 -0.36 -15.27 -16.57
CA GLY A 26 -0.03 -16.51 -15.87
C GLY A 26 1.32 -16.52 -15.14
N TYR A 27 2.00 -15.38 -15.04
CA TYR A 27 3.32 -15.29 -14.41
C TYR A 27 3.25 -15.17 -12.88
N VAL A 28 2.12 -14.68 -12.35
CA VAL A 28 1.87 -14.55 -10.91
C VAL A 28 0.41 -14.91 -10.61
N LYS A 29 0.14 -15.50 -9.45
CA LYS A 29 -1.22 -15.56 -8.89
C LYS A 29 -1.36 -14.44 -7.87
N ALA A 30 -2.40 -13.61 -7.98
CA ALA A 30 -2.67 -12.62 -6.95
C ALA A 30 -2.89 -13.34 -5.60
N GLY A 31 -2.21 -12.87 -4.55
CA GLY A 31 -2.22 -13.45 -3.21
C GLY A 31 -0.91 -13.18 -2.47
N PRO A 32 -0.74 -13.68 -1.24
CA PRO A 32 0.42 -13.40 -0.36
C PRO A 32 1.79 -13.89 -0.85
N TRP A 33 1.91 -14.35 -2.10
CA TRP A 33 2.99 -15.24 -2.57
C TRP A 33 4.14 -14.56 -3.33
N THR A 34 4.01 -13.30 -3.76
CA THR A 34 5.11 -12.55 -4.42
C THR A 34 6.36 -12.38 -3.52
N PRO A 35 6.23 -12.12 -2.21
CA PRO A 35 7.37 -12.09 -1.29
C PRO A 35 8.05 -13.45 -1.14
N GLU A 36 7.27 -14.52 -0.99
CA GLU A 36 7.77 -15.89 -0.78
C GLU A 36 8.62 -16.35 -1.97
N ALA A 37 8.20 -16.06 -3.21
CA ALA A 37 9.01 -16.38 -4.39
C ALA A 37 10.38 -15.68 -4.40
N THR A 38 10.49 -14.45 -3.89
CA THR A 38 11.78 -13.75 -3.85
C THR A 38 12.67 -14.27 -2.71
N VAL A 39 12.08 -14.80 -1.64
CA VAL A 39 12.83 -15.38 -0.51
C VAL A 39 13.24 -16.83 -0.79
N GLU A 40 12.32 -17.64 -1.34
CA GLU A 40 12.50 -19.08 -1.57
C GLU A 40 13.16 -19.39 -2.91
N HIS A 41 12.96 -18.53 -3.93
CA HIS A 41 13.46 -18.71 -5.30
C HIS A 41 14.09 -17.41 -5.86
N PRO A 42 15.08 -16.82 -5.17
CA PRO A 42 15.66 -15.54 -5.58
C PRO A 42 16.33 -15.60 -6.97
N GLU A 43 16.70 -16.78 -7.46
CA GLU A 43 17.28 -17.03 -8.79
C GLU A 43 16.30 -16.86 -9.96
N ALA A 44 15.00 -16.69 -9.71
CA ALA A 44 13.95 -16.60 -10.73
C ALA A 44 14.07 -15.40 -11.70
N GLY A 45 15.07 -14.53 -11.53
CA GLY A 45 15.58 -13.65 -12.60
C GLY A 45 14.88 -12.30 -12.75
N ALA A 46 14.13 -11.83 -11.76
CA ALA A 46 13.50 -10.51 -11.81
C ALA A 46 14.47 -9.38 -11.46
N SER A 47 14.65 -8.41 -12.38
CA SER A 47 15.52 -7.24 -12.16
C SER A 47 14.94 -6.22 -11.17
N ILE A 48 13.63 -6.28 -10.91
CA ILE A 48 12.92 -5.48 -9.91
C ILE A 48 12.00 -6.42 -9.15
N VAL A 49 12.11 -6.44 -7.82
CA VAL A 49 11.28 -7.26 -6.93
C VAL A 49 10.70 -6.41 -5.81
N GLY A 50 9.55 -6.81 -5.30
CA GLY A 50 8.86 -6.05 -4.28
C GLY A 50 7.46 -6.54 -4.00
N VAL A 51 6.69 -5.71 -3.31
CA VAL A 51 5.31 -6.01 -2.91
C VAL A 51 4.34 -4.94 -3.38
N ASN A 52 3.09 -5.36 -3.60
CA ASN A 52 1.99 -4.43 -3.85
C ASN A 52 0.65 -4.96 -3.34
N CYS A 53 -0.28 -4.02 -3.10
CA CYS A 53 -1.66 -4.30 -2.69
C CYS A 53 -1.74 -5.03 -1.32
N HIS A 54 -2.96 -5.46 -0.96
CA HIS A 54 -3.38 -6.29 0.19
C HIS A 54 -3.04 -5.79 1.59
N PHE A 55 -1.93 -5.10 1.78
CA PHE A 55 -1.39 -4.66 3.05
C PHE A 55 -1.07 -3.17 3.03
N ASP A 56 -1.18 -2.56 4.19
CA ASP A 56 -0.82 -1.17 4.46
C ASP A 56 0.68 -0.88 4.23
N PRO A 57 1.09 0.40 4.27
CA PRO A 57 2.47 0.80 4.04
C PRO A 57 3.49 0.17 5.00
N ASP A 58 3.18 0.09 6.31
CA ASP A 58 4.13 -0.40 7.30
C ASP A 58 4.37 -1.92 7.13
N THR A 59 3.31 -2.71 6.96
CA THR A 59 3.41 -4.16 6.71
C THR A 59 4.15 -4.46 5.41
N SER A 60 3.88 -3.66 4.37
CA SER A 60 4.56 -3.78 3.08
C SER A 60 6.06 -3.52 3.18
N LEU A 61 6.48 -2.53 3.98
CA LEU A 61 7.91 -2.23 4.18
C LEU A 61 8.64 -3.32 4.96
N GLU A 62 8.03 -3.88 6.01
CA GLU A 62 8.61 -5.02 6.72
C GLU A 62 8.80 -6.22 5.80
N THR A 63 7.86 -6.43 4.87
CA THR A 63 7.97 -7.52 3.90
C THR A 63 9.11 -7.28 2.91
N VAL A 64 9.25 -6.06 2.38
CA VAL A 64 10.36 -5.73 1.47
C VAL A 64 11.71 -5.81 2.18
N LYS A 65 11.77 -5.51 3.47
CA LYS A 65 12.98 -5.70 4.28
C LYS A 65 13.39 -7.17 4.33
N LEU A 66 12.45 -8.10 4.57
CA LEU A 66 12.73 -9.54 4.52
C LEU A 66 13.19 -9.98 3.13
N MET A 67 12.55 -9.49 2.06
CA MET A 67 12.99 -9.77 0.68
C MET A 67 14.42 -9.28 0.42
N LYS A 68 14.77 -8.08 0.90
CA LYS A 68 16.11 -7.51 0.81
C LYS A 68 17.14 -8.39 1.53
N GLU A 69 16.83 -8.85 2.74
CA GLU A 69 17.69 -9.75 3.51
C GLU A 69 17.89 -11.09 2.79
N GLY A 70 16.83 -11.65 2.19
CA GLY A 70 16.90 -12.87 1.38
C GLY A 70 17.82 -12.73 0.16
N LEU A 71 17.66 -11.64 -0.62
CA LEU A 71 18.53 -11.33 -1.75
C LEU A 71 20.00 -11.19 -1.33
N GLN A 72 20.26 -10.51 -0.22
CA GLN A 72 21.62 -10.32 0.32
C GLN A 72 22.24 -11.65 0.73
N ALA A 73 21.50 -12.52 1.42
CA ALA A 73 21.96 -13.86 1.79
C ALA A 73 22.29 -14.73 0.55
N ALA A 74 21.48 -14.62 -0.49
CA ALA A 74 21.69 -15.30 -1.76
C ALA A 74 22.77 -14.64 -2.67
N LYS A 75 23.33 -13.49 -2.27
CA LYS A 75 24.26 -12.67 -3.06
C LYS A 75 23.70 -12.28 -4.43
N LEU A 76 22.38 -12.08 -4.50
CA LEU A 76 21.68 -11.67 -5.71
C LEU A 76 21.37 -10.18 -5.66
N LYS A 77 21.42 -9.53 -6.83
CA LYS A 77 21.13 -8.11 -6.99
C LYS A 77 19.80 -7.95 -7.72
N ALA A 78 18.88 -7.23 -7.11
CA ALA A 78 17.66 -6.75 -7.73
C ALA A 78 17.30 -5.37 -7.17
N HIS A 79 16.60 -4.57 -7.96
CA HIS A 79 16.01 -3.31 -7.48
C HIS A 79 14.78 -3.60 -6.62
N LEU A 80 14.57 -2.81 -5.58
CA LEU A 80 13.43 -2.98 -4.67
C LEU A 80 12.27 -2.06 -5.05
N MET A 81 11.06 -2.59 -4.90
CA MET A 81 9.79 -1.94 -5.20
C MET A 81 8.78 -2.06 -4.05
N SER A 82 7.94 -1.04 -3.86
CA SER A 82 6.81 -1.09 -2.93
C SER A 82 5.64 -0.26 -3.46
N GLN A 83 4.44 -0.86 -3.48
CA GLN A 83 3.18 -0.21 -3.85
C GLN A 83 2.03 -0.68 -2.92
N PRO A 84 2.01 -0.22 -1.66
CA PRO A 84 1.05 -0.68 -0.65
C PRO A 84 -0.37 -0.20 -0.91
N LEU A 85 -1.32 -0.64 -0.08
CA LEU A 85 -2.63 0.00 0.04
C LEU A 85 -2.51 1.42 0.60
N ALA A 86 -3.44 2.29 0.21
CA ALA A 86 -3.68 3.56 0.91
C ALA A 86 -4.69 3.40 2.06
N PHE A 87 -4.74 2.23 2.68
CA PHE A 87 -5.62 1.93 3.81
C PHE A 87 -4.76 1.43 4.97
N HIS A 88 -5.03 1.90 6.19
CA HIS A 88 -4.52 1.33 7.42
C HIS A 88 -5.18 -0.02 7.66
N THR A 89 -4.38 -1.08 7.77
CA THR A 89 -4.86 -2.47 7.89
C THR A 89 -4.15 -3.24 9.00
N PRO A 90 -4.06 -2.70 10.23
CA PRO A 90 -3.33 -3.36 11.33
C PRO A 90 -4.00 -4.67 11.79
N ASP A 91 -5.25 -4.88 11.38
CA ASP A 91 -6.14 -5.98 11.73
C ASP A 91 -6.29 -7.01 10.61
N CYS A 92 -5.53 -6.88 9.52
CA CYS A 92 -5.53 -7.87 8.46
C CYS A 92 -4.88 -9.19 8.88
N GLY A 93 -5.50 -10.30 8.46
CA GLY A 93 -4.86 -11.60 8.47
C GLY A 93 -3.99 -11.82 7.23
N LYS A 94 -3.54 -13.07 7.03
CA LYS A 94 -2.66 -13.48 5.92
C LYS A 94 -3.18 -13.19 4.51
N GLN A 95 -4.49 -13.02 4.33
CA GLN A 95 -5.09 -12.70 3.02
C GLN A 95 -5.15 -11.20 2.73
N GLY A 96 -4.74 -10.35 3.67
CA GLY A 96 -4.83 -8.90 3.54
C GLY A 96 -6.25 -8.36 3.67
N PHE A 97 -6.48 -7.17 3.12
CA PHE A 97 -7.70 -6.38 3.32
C PHE A 97 -8.99 -6.96 2.72
N ILE A 98 -8.91 -7.96 1.84
CA ILE A 98 -10.09 -8.56 1.22
C ILE A 98 -10.95 -9.29 2.25
N ASP A 99 -10.32 -9.89 3.26
CA ASP A 99 -11.03 -10.57 4.36
C ASP A 99 -11.54 -9.57 5.41
N LEU A 100 -11.25 -8.27 5.31
CA LEU A 100 -11.81 -7.30 6.24
C LEU A 100 -13.30 -7.10 5.93
N PRO A 101 -14.19 -7.06 6.95
CA PRO A 101 -15.62 -6.88 6.75
C PRO A 101 -15.99 -5.60 5.99
N GLU A 102 -15.10 -4.60 5.99
CA GLU A 102 -15.33 -3.34 5.29
C GLU A 102 -15.07 -3.40 3.78
N PHE A 103 -14.41 -4.45 3.28
CA PHE A 103 -14.09 -4.56 1.86
C PHE A 103 -15.34 -4.83 1.00
N PRO A 104 -15.51 -4.18 -0.17
CA PRO A 104 -14.77 -3.00 -0.66
C PRO A 104 -15.46 -1.65 -0.35
N PHE A 105 -16.65 -1.66 0.27
CA PHE A 105 -17.57 -0.49 0.27
C PHE A 105 -17.61 0.32 1.58
N ALA A 106 -16.75 0.03 2.55
CA ALA A 106 -16.73 0.74 3.84
C ALA A 106 -15.31 1.06 4.34
N LEU A 107 -14.32 1.10 3.44
CA LEU A 107 -12.90 1.31 3.77
C LEU A 107 -12.52 2.77 4.04
N GLU A 108 -13.46 3.72 3.93
CA GLU A 108 -13.18 5.16 4.04
C GLU A 108 -12.46 5.58 5.33
N PRO A 109 -12.73 5.03 6.52
CA PRO A 109 -11.99 5.39 7.75
C PRO A 109 -10.52 5.02 7.72
N ARG A 110 -10.16 4.06 6.87
CA ARG A 110 -8.83 3.48 6.83
C ARG A 110 -7.92 4.28 5.91
N ILE A 111 -8.46 5.18 5.09
CA ILE A 111 -7.67 5.95 4.11
C ILE A 111 -6.52 6.67 4.81
N VAL A 112 -5.30 6.39 4.35
CA VAL A 112 -4.09 7.05 4.85
C VAL A 112 -4.11 8.53 4.47
N SER A 113 -3.52 9.37 5.31
CA SER A 113 -3.33 10.78 4.99
C SER A 113 -2.10 10.98 4.11
N ARG A 114 -1.97 12.19 3.53
CA ARG A 114 -0.73 12.58 2.83
C ARG A 114 0.50 12.52 3.74
N TRP A 115 0.33 12.74 5.04
CA TRP A 115 1.42 12.73 6.03
C TRP A 115 1.89 11.30 6.31
N ASP A 116 0.94 10.36 6.37
CA ASP A 116 1.25 8.93 6.44
C ASP A 116 2.04 8.48 5.20
N VAL A 117 1.65 8.96 4.02
CA VAL A 117 2.35 8.65 2.76
C VAL A 117 3.75 9.29 2.69
N GLN A 118 3.94 10.51 3.20
CA GLN A 118 5.28 11.09 3.32
C GLN A 118 6.17 10.26 4.27
N ASN A 119 5.64 9.85 5.42
CA ASN A 119 6.35 8.97 6.34
C ASN A 119 6.71 7.62 5.70
N TYR A 120 5.77 7.01 4.98
CA TYR A 120 6.02 5.80 4.18
C TYR A 120 7.13 6.01 3.14
N ALA A 121 7.06 7.07 2.34
CA ALA A 121 8.02 7.34 1.28
C ALA A 121 9.45 7.51 1.84
N ARG A 122 9.59 8.22 2.96
CA ARG A 122 10.86 8.35 3.67
C ARG A 122 11.41 7.00 4.12
N LYS A 123 10.61 6.22 4.86
CA LYS A 123 11.00 4.87 5.32
C LYS A 123 11.37 3.95 4.14
N ALA A 124 10.61 4.00 3.04
CA ALA A 124 10.86 3.21 1.85
C ALA A 124 12.21 3.57 1.21
N TYR A 125 12.48 4.86 1.05
CA TYR A 125 13.73 5.35 0.50
C TYR A 125 14.93 4.94 1.36
N ASP A 126 14.82 5.12 2.68
CA ASP A 126 15.85 4.77 3.66
C ASP A 126 16.12 3.24 3.70
N LEU A 127 15.08 2.42 3.46
CA LEU A 127 15.21 0.97 3.29
C LEU A 127 15.95 0.57 1.99
N GLY A 128 16.17 1.50 1.06
CA GLY A 128 16.84 1.26 -0.22
C GLY A 128 15.88 0.98 -1.37
N ILE A 129 14.57 1.22 -1.19
CA ILE A 129 13.58 1.10 -2.26
C ILE A 129 13.75 2.29 -3.21
N ARG A 130 13.74 2.01 -4.52
CA ARG A 130 13.88 3.05 -5.56
C ARG A 130 12.71 3.07 -6.54
N TYR A 131 11.86 2.05 -6.53
CA TYR A 131 10.53 2.12 -7.13
C TYR A 131 9.47 2.23 -6.02
N ILE A 132 9.04 3.45 -5.73
CA ILE A 132 8.11 3.75 -4.62
C ILE A 132 6.78 4.24 -5.20
N GLY A 133 5.68 3.60 -4.82
CA GLY A 133 4.38 3.89 -5.37
C GLY A 133 3.24 3.53 -4.45
N GLY A 134 2.10 3.19 -5.03
CA GLY A 134 0.89 2.80 -4.30
C GLY A 134 -0.05 1.97 -5.15
N CYS A 135 -1.03 1.34 -4.53
CA CYS A 135 -2.04 0.50 -5.16
C CYS A 135 -3.46 0.94 -4.74
N CYS A 136 -4.37 0.01 -4.40
CA CYS A 136 -5.75 0.36 -4.07
C CYS A 136 -5.86 1.45 -2.99
N GLY A 137 -6.69 2.47 -3.28
CA GLY A 137 -6.91 3.64 -2.45
C GLY A 137 -5.89 4.78 -2.66
N PHE A 138 -4.79 4.56 -3.37
CA PHE A 138 -3.91 5.68 -3.73
C PHE A 138 -4.64 6.61 -4.68
N GLU A 139 -4.53 7.90 -4.38
CA GLU A 139 -5.16 8.98 -5.12
C GLU A 139 -4.04 9.93 -5.57
N PRO A 140 -4.28 10.85 -6.52
CA PRO A 140 -3.23 11.72 -7.04
C PRO A 140 -2.44 12.49 -5.95
N TYR A 141 -3.10 12.87 -4.85
CA TYR A 141 -2.44 13.58 -3.76
C TYR A 141 -1.54 12.69 -2.89
N HIS A 142 -1.78 11.37 -2.86
CA HIS A 142 -0.90 10.40 -2.23
C HIS A 142 0.39 10.26 -3.04
N ILE A 143 0.28 10.13 -4.36
CA ILE A 143 1.45 10.10 -5.26
C ILE A 143 2.25 11.41 -5.16
N ARG A 144 1.57 12.55 -5.10
CA ARG A 144 2.22 13.84 -4.84
C ARG A 144 2.98 13.84 -3.51
N ALA A 145 2.42 13.25 -2.44
CA ALA A 145 3.11 13.16 -1.15
C ALA A 145 4.42 12.38 -1.22
N ILE A 146 4.47 11.26 -1.95
CA ILE A 146 5.73 10.53 -2.21
C ILE A 146 6.74 11.45 -2.90
N ALA A 147 6.29 12.11 -3.98
CA ALA A 147 7.13 12.98 -4.78
C ALA A 147 7.64 14.22 -4.01
N GLU A 148 6.82 14.80 -3.13
CA GLU A 148 7.16 15.96 -2.29
C GLU A 148 8.12 15.58 -1.15
N GLU A 149 7.92 14.42 -0.51
CA GLU A 149 8.85 13.96 0.53
C GLU A 149 10.25 13.70 -0.04
N LEU A 150 10.32 13.14 -1.25
CA LEU A 150 11.57 12.77 -1.91
C LEU A 150 12.06 13.84 -2.91
N ALA A 151 11.45 15.03 -2.90
CA ALA A 151 11.89 16.14 -3.74
C ALA A 151 13.35 16.56 -3.46
N PRO A 152 13.85 16.59 -2.20
CA PRO A 152 15.25 16.89 -1.92
C PRO A 152 16.22 15.91 -2.58
N GLU A 153 15.90 14.61 -2.60
CA GLU A 153 16.71 13.57 -3.22
C GLU A 153 16.61 13.58 -4.74
N ARG A 154 15.44 13.95 -5.28
CA ARG A 154 15.17 13.98 -6.72
C ARG A 154 15.61 15.28 -7.39
N GLY A 155 15.77 16.35 -6.61
CA GLY A 155 16.13 17.69 -7.09
C GLY A 155 14.96 18.50 -7.69
N PHE A 156 13.71 18.01 -7.63
CA PHE A 156 12.55 18.72 -8.16
C PHE A 156 11.24 18.32 -7.48
N PHE A 157 10.27 19.23 -7.52
CA PHE A 157 8.88 18.98 -7.14
C PHE A 157 8.03 18.59 -8.35
N PRO A 158 6.98 17.77 -8.18
CA PRO A 158 6.03 17.50 -9.27
C PRO A 158 5.19 18.74 -9.60
N GLU A 159 4.67 18.83 -10.82
CA GLU A 159 3.76 19.92 -11.26
C GLU A 159 2.56 20.10 -10.32
N ALA A 160 2.03 19.00 -9.78
CA ALA A 160 0.92 19.01 -8.82
C ALA A 160 1.22 19.78 -7.51
N SER A 161 2.50 20.07 -7.22
CA SER A 161 2.91 20.88 -6.07
C SER A 161 2.70 22.38 -6.28
N GLU A 162 2.49 22.88 -7.50
CA GLU A 162 2.14 24.29 -7.74
C GLU A 162 0.86 24.71 -7.00
N LYS A 163 -0.06 23.76 -6.81
CA LYS A 163 -1.33 23.95 -6.09
C LYS A 163 -1.26 23.48 -4.63
N HIS A 164 -0.07 23.32 -4.07
CA HIS A 164 0.14 22.81 -2.72
C HIS A 164 1.22 23.59 -1.96
N GLY A 165 1.04 23.74 -0.66
CA GLY A 165 2.04 24.29 0.25
C GLY A 165 2.62 23.21 1.15
N SER A 166 3.96 23.12 1.19
CA SER A 166 4.68 22.18 2.05
C SER A 166 4.16 22.21 3.49
N TRP A 167 3.89 21.04 4.08
CA TRP A 167 3.43 20.89 5.48
C TRP A 167 2.28 21.82 5.91
N GLY A 168 1.35 22.09 4.99
CA GLY A 168 0.19 22.92 5.25
C GLY A 168 0.46 24.42 5.17
N ASN A 169 1.58 24.85 4.57
CA ASN A 169 1.96 26.26 4.46
C ASN A 169 0.89 27.15 3.82
N SER A 170 0.02 26.59 2.96
CA SER A 170 -1.14 27.31 2.40
C SER A 170 -2.12 27.84 3.47
N LEU A 171 -2.06 27.31 4.70
CA LEU A 171 -2.88 27.76 5.83
C LEU A 171 -2.31 29.01 6.54
N SER A 172 -1.09 29.43 6.21
CA SER A 172 -0.37 30.52 6.89
C SER A 172 -1.08 31.87 6.83
N MET A 173 -1.93 32.11 5.84
CA MET A 173 -2.68 33.35 5.67
C MET A 173 -4.15 33.27 6.11
N HIS A 174 -4.57 32.15 6.70
CA HIS A 174 -5.95 31.96 7.13
C HIS A 174 -6.33 32.97 8.24
N THR A 175 -7.56 33.48 8.27
CA THR A 175 -8.01 34.52 9.24
C THR A 175 -7.92 34.08 10.70
N LYS A 176 -8.22 32.81 10.98
CA LYS A 176 -8.19 32.20 12.33
C LYS A 176 -6.75 31.83 12.79
N PRO A 177 -6.26 32.36 13.93
CA PRO A 177 -4.92 32.07 14.44
C PRO A 177 -4.61 30.59 14.65
N TRP A 178 -5.54 29.82 15.22
CA TRP A 178 -5.36 28.38 15.46
C TRP A 178 -5.33 27.53 14.18
N VAL A 179 -5.78 28.06 13.04
CA VAL A 179 -5.63 27.40 11.74
C VAL A 179 -4.24 27.67 11.17
N ARG A 180 -3.75 28.92 11.27
CA ARG A 180 -2.37 29.27 10.88
C ARG A 180 -1.33 28.49 11.67
N ALA A 181 -1.57 28.27 12.97
CA ALA A 181 -0.68 27.50 13.85
C ALA A 181 -0.46 26.03 13.41
N ARG A 182 -1.26 25.53 12.46
CA ARG A 182 -1.14 24.20 11.85
C ARG A 182 -0.20 24.16 10.66
N ALA A 183 0.22 25.31 10.11
CA ALA A 183 1.05 25.42 8.91
C ALA A 183 2.52 25.07 9.19
N ARG A 184 2.77 23.88 9.75
CA ARG A 184 4.08 23.40 10.18
C ARG A 184 4.13 21.87 10.26
N LYS A 185 5.29 21.30 9.96
CA LYS A 185 5.51 19.84 9.93
C LYS A 185 5.17 19.19 11.27
N GLU A 186 5.61 19.79 12.36
CA GLU A 186 5.48 19.23 13.70
C GLU A 186 4.02 19.13 14.14
N TYR A 187 3.11 19.95 13.59
CA TYR A 187 1.69 19.82 13.87
C TYR A 187 1.13 18.54 13.22
N TRP A 188 1.35 18.37 11.92
CA TRP A 188 0.73 17.30 11.15
C TRP A 188 1.33 15.92 11.41
N VAL A 189 2.64 15.84 11.66
CA VAL A 189 3.30 14.56 12.02
C VAL A 189 2.84 14.03 13.38
N ASN A 190 2.47 14.91 14.31
CA ASN A 190 2.09 14.51 15.68
C ASN A 190 0.58 14.50 15.93
N LEU A 191 -0.22 15.09 15.03
CA LEU A 191 -1.67 15.03 15.12
C LEU A 191 -2.11 13.58 14.92
N LYS A 192 -2.86 13.03 15.87
CA LYS A 192 -3.60 11.77 15.72
C LYS A 192 -5.02 12.10 15.29
N PRO A 193 -5.38 11.99 13.99
CA PRO A 193 -6.72 12.36 13.53
C PRO A 193 -7.78 11.47 14.18
N ALA A 194 -8.86 12.08 14.66
CA ALA A 194 -9.99 11.32 15.18
C ALA A 194 -10.76 10.65 14.03
N SER A 195 -11.32 9.45 14.26
CA SER A 195 -12.15 8.76 13.27
C SER A 195 -13.48 9.45 12.99
N GLY A 196 -13.98 10.27 13.94
CA GLY A 196 -15.32 10.86 13.89
C GLY A 196 -16.46 9.84 14.04
N ARG A 197 -16.15 8.58 14.39
CA ARG A 197 -17.12 7.48 14.51
C ARG A 197 -17.10 6.92 15.94
N PRO A 198 -17.76 7.58 16.91
CA PRO A 198 -17.62 7.26 18.33
C PRO A 198 -18.19 5.90 18.75
N TYR A 199 -19.06 5.30 17.92
CA TYR A 199 -19.67 4.00 18.17
C TYR A 199 -19.08 2.88 17.32
N CYS A 200 -18.09 3.17 16.49
CA CYS A 200 -17.40 2.16 15.67
C CYS A 200 -16.10 1.73 16.36
N PRO A 201 -15.71 0.45 16.27
CA PRO A 201 -14.40 0.01 16.74
C PRO A 201 -13.28 0.58 15.87
N SER A 202 -12.05 0.57 16.38
CA SER A 202 -10.86 0.96 15.61
C SER A 202 -10.30 -0.16 14.74
N MET A 203 -10.73 -1.40 14.97
CA MET A 203 -10.31 -2.61 14.26
C MET A 203 -11.48 -3.58 14.14
N SER A 204 -11.39 -4.46 13.15
CA SER A 204 -12.35 -5.51 12.83
C SER A 204 -11.67 -6.87 12.83
N LYS A 205 -12.45 -7.95 12.90
CA LYS A 205 -11.93 -9.32 12.78
C LYS A 205 -12.06 -9.75 11.32
N PRO A 206 -10.99 -10.24 10.67
CA PRO A 206 -11.09 -10.77 9.33
C PRO A 206 -12.04 -11.98 9.24
N ASP A 207 -12.77 -12.03 8.14
CA ASP A 207 -13.61 -13.12 7.72
C ASP A 207 -12.75 -14.30 7.23
N GLY A 208 -12.65 -15.36 8.04
CA GLY A 208 -11.79 -16.52 7.71
C GLY A 208 -12.51 -17.83 7.42
N TRP A 209 -13.74 -18.00 7.94
CA TRP A 209 -14.68 -19.12 7.73
C TRP A 209 -14.10 -20.56 7.72
N GLY A 210 -12.88 -20.76 8.23
CA GLY A 210 -12.13 -22.02 8.10
C GLY A 210 -11.74 -22.39 6.67
N VAL A 211 -11.94 -21.50 5.69
CA VAL A 211 -11.71 -21.79 4.27
C VAL A 211 -10.24 -21.52 3.93
N THR A 212 -9.61 -22.46 3.22
CA THR A 212 -8.18 -22.37 2.90
C THR A 212 -7.94 -22.47 1.39
N LYS A 213 -6.72 -22.16 0.96
CA LYS A 213 -6.31 -22.22 -0.45
C LYS A 213 -6.69 -23.58 -1.06
N GLY A 214 -7.44 -23.55 -2.17
CA GLY A 214 -7.91 -24.75 -2.87
C GLY A 214 -9.32 -25.20 -2.49
N SER A 215 -9.93 -24.62 -1.45
CA SER A 215 -11.35 -24.80 -1.17
C SER A 215 -12.20 -24.34 -2.37
N ARG A 216 -13.25 -25.11 -2.66
CA ARG A 216 -14.16 -24.87 -3.80
C ARG A 216 -14.81 -23.49 -3.72
N GLU A 217 -15.02 -22.99 -2.52
CA GLU A 217 -15.59 -21.68 -2.22
C GLU A 217 -14.72 -20.49 -2.66
N LEU A 218 -13.40 -20.68 -2.81
CA LEU A 218 -12.47 -19.62 -3.24
C LEU A 218 -12.17 -19.67 -4.75
N MET A 219 -12.76 -20.61 -5.49
CA MET A 219 -12.57 -20.68 -6.94
C MET A 219 -13.48 -19.65 -7.63
N GLN A 220 -12.90 -18.80 -8.49
CA GLN A 220 -13.66 -17.87 -9.30
C GLN A 220 -14.67 -18.61 -10.18
N GLN A 221 -15.93 -18.19 -10.10
CA GLN A 221 -17.01 -18.72 -10.92
C GLN A 221 -17.19 -17.84 -12.16
N LYS A 222 -17.56 -18.46 -13.28
CA LYS A 222 -17.84 -17.75 -14.54
C LYS A 222 -19.14 -16.94 -14.48
N GLU A 223 -20.06 -17.36 -13.63
CA GLU A 223 -21.36 -16.73 -13.40
C GLU A 223 -21.38 -16.09 -12.02
N ALA A 224 -22.25 -15.10 -11.83
CA ALA A 224 -22.45 -14.48 -10.53
C ALA A 224 -22.93 -15.52 -9.51
N THR A 225 -22.53 -15.33 -8.25
CA THR A 225 -22.98 -16.18 -7.14
C THR A 225 -24.51 -16.18 -7.05
N SER A 226 -25.11 -17.36 -7.15
CA SER A 226 -26.57 -17.51 -7.16
C SER A 226 -27.20 -17.19 -5.81
N GLU A 227 -28.50 -16.88 -5.78
CA GLU A 227 -29.22 -16.65 -4.51
C GLU A 227 -29.13 -17.84 -3.55
N GLN A 228 -29.06 -19.06 -4.06
CA GLN A 228 -28.90 -20.27 -3.24
C GLN A 228 -27.51 -20.32 -2.60
N GLN A 229 -26.46 -20.04 -3.38
CA GLN A 229 -25.09 -19.96 -2.87
C GLN A 229 -24.96 -18.82 -1.84
N LEU A 230 -25.60 -17.68 -2.08
CA LEU A 230 -25.64 -16.57 -1.10
C LEU A 230 -26.33 -17.00 0.20
N LYS A 231 -27.46 -17.73 0.14
CA LYS A 231 -28.13 -18.26 1.35
C LYS A 231 -27.23 -19.21 2.14
N GLU A 232 -26.49 -20.08 1.46
CA GLU A 232 -25.52 -20.99 2.10
C GLU A 232 -24.35 -20.21 2.74
N LEU A 233 -23.85 -19.18 2.07
CA LEU A 233 -22.82 -18.29 2.61
C LEU A 233 -23.35 -17.50 3.83
N PHE A 234 -24.55 -16.93 3.78
CA PHE A 234 -25.12 -16.21 4.93
C PHE A 234 -25.33 -17.11 6.16
N GLN A 235 -25.59 -18.41 5.98
CA GLN A 235 -25.69 -19.33 7.12
C GLN A 235 -24.35 -19.54 7.82
N LYS A 236 -23.25 -19.61 7.08
CA LYS A 236 -21.93 -19.78 7.70
C LYS A 236 -21.48 -18.49 8.46
N GLN A 237 -22.10 -17.31 8.22
CA GLN A 237 -21.67 -16.00 8.78
C GLN A 237 -22.05 -15.84 10.25
N LYS A 238 -23.04 -16.63 10.67
CA LYS A 238 -23.70 -16.48 11.97
C LYS A 238 -22.87 -17.08 13.11
N PHE A 239 -21.57 -16.82 13.21
CA PHE A 239 -20.74 -17.13 14.39
C PHE A 239 -19.51 -16.21 14.51
#